data_AF-A0A2E1E9U6-F1
#
_entry.id   AF-A0A2E1E9U6-F1
#
_cell.length_a   1.000
_cell.length_b   1.000
_cell.length_c   1.000
_cell.angle_alpha   90.00
_cell.angle_beta   90.00
_cell.angle_gamma   90.00
#
_symmetry.space_group_name_H-M   'P 1'
#
loop_
_entity.id
_entity.type
_entity.pdbx_description
1 polymer ?
#
loop_
_entity_poly.entity_id
_entity_poly.type
_entity_poly.pdbx_seq_one_letter_code
_entity_poly.pdbx_strand_id
1 'polypeptide(L)'
;MIAELFQKTTLKSYFASIILCFLTVIFIHYCKNNGILSIEFLPRIIIFWLIFSGIIFLISFLENKNSVNTFRAIHLLSFPLFYLFFPHGKELVLSKILIAVLIIFSKYSYSRIFNEKKSYLRLFDLSFIIVLLILYNKYFSFFLIIPISVLFYQKYRDLKHLVSFLIPLISLPFIIKIFHEVFFYNYNFFLDFNYLINTWKIEQNFYYSEIIWFISIFISIISSVLFLPRRFEKVRYQGFIFMMLWLYISIIMGFFSLQKGEGEWFLSFIPVAYFSGIFIEKIKLTKIRNIVIYLLFFIGVIFKLIENNII
;
A
#
# COMPACT_ATOMS: atom_id res chain seq x y z
N MET A 1 -4.68 -23.05 15.72
CA MET A 1 -5.00 -23.49 14.35
C MET A 1 -4.61 -22.48 13.28
N ILE A 2 -5.32 -21.35 13.07
CA ILE A 2 -4.98 -20.42 11.95
C ILE A 2 -3.69 -19.65 12.21
N ALA A 3 -3.52 -19.06 13.39
CA ALA A 3 -2.32 -18.28 13.70
C ALA A 3 -1.03 -19.11 13.79
N GLU A 4 -1.13 -20.44 13.81
CA GLU A 4 0.00 -21.38 13.73
C GLU A 4 0.46 -21.57 12.29
N LEU A 5 -0.47 -21.61 11.31
CA LEU A 5 -0.15 -21.66 9.88
C LEU A 5 0.70 -20.45 9.45
N PHE A 6 0.54 -19.31 10.14
CA PHE A 6 1.24 -18.06 9.85
C PHE A 6 2.34 -17.71 10.89
N GLN A 7 2.84 -18.69 11.66
CA GLN A 7 3.99 -18.46 12.55
C GLN A 7 5.32 -18.32 11.78
N LYS A 8 5.48 -19.08 10.69
CA LYS A 8 6.70 -19.11 9.89
C LYS A 8 6.35 -18.93 8.42
N THR A 9 7.21 -18.24 7.67
CA THR A 9 7.11 -18.08 6.21
C THR A 9 7.44 -19.41 5.54
N THR A 10 6.44 -20.23 5.32
CA THR A 10 6.54 -21.55 4.70
C THR A 10 5.68 -21.60 3.44
N LEU A 11 5.90 -22.58 2.55
CA LEU A 11 5.02 -22.80 1.41
C LEU A 11 3.55 -22.92 1.85
N LYS A 12 3.30 -23.59 3.00
CA LYS A 12 1.97 -23.71 3.60
C LYS A 12 1.33 -22.35 3.90
N SER A 13 2.09 -21.40 4.47
CA SER A 13 1.56 -20.05 4.77
C SER A 13 1.25 -19.26 3.49
N TYR A 14 2.03 -19.43 2.42
CA TYR A 14 1.75 -18.80 1.13
C TYR A 14 0.49 -19.37 0.48
N PHE A 15 0.36 -20.69 0.39
CA PHE A 15 -0.85 -21.32 -0.14
C PHE A 15 -2.10 -20.94 0.66
N ALA A 16 -2.01 -20.94 2.00
CA ALA A 16 -3.12 -20.51 2.85
C ALA A 16 -3.52 -19.05 2.59
N SER A 17 -2.54 -18.15 2.43
CA SER A 17 -2.80 -16.75 2.09
C SER A 17 -3.47 -16.59 0.72
N ILE A 18 -3.01 -17.31 -0.31
CA ILE A 18 -3.58 -17.28 -1.66
C ILE A 18 -5.04 -17.75 -1.65
N ILE A 19 -5.33 -18.84 -0.92
CA ILE A 19 -6.69 -19.37 -0.76
C ILE A 19 -7.56 -18.35 -0.01
N LEU A 20 -7.07 -17.76 1.07
CA LEU A 20 -7.80 -16.72 1.80
C LEU A 20 -8.08 -15.50 0.91
N CYS A 21 -7.11 -15.06 0.11
CA CYS A 21 -7.31 -13.98 -0.86
C CYS A 21 -8.44 -14.33 -1.83
N PHE A 22 -8.46 -15.55 -2.37
CA PHE A 22 -9.52 -16.01 -3.27
C PHE A 22 -10.90 -15.94 -2.60
N LEU A 23 -11.02 -16.50 -1.39
CA LEU A 23 -12.26 -16.50 -0.63
C LEU A 23 -12.73 -15.07 -0.32
N THR A 24 -11.82 -14.18 0.08
CA THR A 24 -12.16 -12.78 0.36
C THR A 24 -12.63 -12.04 -0.89
N VAL A 25 -11.98 -12.25 -2.04
CA VAL A 25 -12.38 -11.62 -3.31
C VAL A 25 -13.74 -12.12 -3.76
N ILE A 26 -14.01 -13.43 -3.68
CA ILE A 26 -15.34 -13.99 -3.95
C ILE A 26 -16.38 -13.36 -3.05
N PHE A 27 -16.12 -13.33 -1.74
CA PHE A 27 -17.06 -12.79 -0.76
C PHE A 27 -17.36 -11.31 -1.00
N ILE A 28 -16.35 -10.50 -1.32
CA ILE A 28 -16.55 -9.09 -1.66
C ILE A 28 -17.36 -8.93 -2.94
N HIS A 29 -17.12 -9.76 -3.95
CA HIS A 29 -17.92 -9.76 -5.18
C HIS A 29 -19.37 -10.16 -4.93
N TYR A 30 -19.60 -11.19 -4.10
CA TYR A 30 -20.94 -11.56 -3.63
C TYR A 30 -21.64 -10.38 -2.96
N CYS A 31 -20.93 -9.66 -2.08
CA CYS A 31 -21.46 -8.51 -1.38
C CYS A 31 -21.83 -7.35 -2.33
N LYS A 32 -20.92 -7.02 -3.26
CA LYS A 32 -21.14 -5.95 -4.26
C LYS A 32 -22.32 -6.21 -5.19
N ASN A 33 -22.66 -7.48 -5.40
CA ASN A 33 -23.72 -7.90 -6.30
C ASN A 33 -25.00 -8.30 -5.53
N ASN A 34 -25.27 -7.66 -4.39
CA ASN A 34 -26.48 -7.85 -3.58
C ASN A 34 -26.75 -9.33 -3.22
N GLY A 35 -25.70 -10.10 -2.96
CA GLY A 35 -25.82 -11.51 -2.59
C GLY A 35 -26.02 -12.47 -3.76
N ILE A 36 -25.72 -12.06 -4.99
CA ILE A 36 -25.81 -12.91 -6.18
C ILE A 36 -24.40 -13.20 -6.72
N LEU A 37 -24.07 -14.49 -6.81
CA LEU A 37 -22.88 -15.00 -7.51
C LEU A 37 -23.32 -15.68 -8.81
N SER A 38 -23.16 -14.98 -9.93
CA SER A 38 -23.33 -15.57 -11.27
C SER A 38 -21.98 -15.99 -11.87
N ILE A 39 -22.02 -16.96 -12.77
CA ILE A 39 -20.84 -17.44 -13.52
C ILE A 39 -20.23 -16.32 -14.38
N GLU A 40 -21.04 -15.34 -14.79
CA GLU A 40 -20.60 -14.19 -15.58
C GLU A 40 -19.57 -13.31 -14.86
N PHE A 41 -19.60 -13.29 -13.52
CA PHE A 41 -18.62 -12.53 -12.72
C PHE A 41 -17.31 -13.28 -12.49
N LEU A 42 -17.24 -14.57 -12.80
CA LEU A 42 -16.11 -15.44 -12.53
C LEU A 42 -14.79 -14.95 -13.16
N PRO A 43 -14.75 -14.48 -14.43
CA PRO A 43 -13.54 -13.92 -15.01
C PRO A 43 -13.02 -12.69 -14.25
N ARG A 44 -13.93 -11.81 -13.80
CA ARG A 44 -13.58 -10.61 -13.04
C ARG A 44 -13.01 -10.98 -11.67
N ILE A 45 -13.65 -11.93 -10.97
CA ILE A 45 -13.17 -12.46 -9.69
C ILE A 45 -11.74 -13.03 -9.82
N ILE A 46 -11.49 -13.83 -10.86
CA ILE A 46 -10.16 -14.41 -11.11
C ILE A 46 -9.11 -13.31 -11.32
N ILE A 47 -9.41 -12.32 -12.16
CA ILE A 47 -8.48 -11.21 -12.45
C ILE A 47 -8.15 -10.43 -11.15
N PHE A 48 -9.17 -10.07 -10.37
CA PHE A 48 -8.95 -9.38 -9.09
C PHE A 48 -8.12 -10.22 -8.11
N TRP A 49 -8.42 -11.51 -8.01
CA TRP A 49 -7.66 -12.43 -7.16
C TRP A 49 -6.20 -12.56 -7.59
N LEU A 50 -5.93 -12.70 -8.90
CA LEU A 50 -4.57 -12.76 -9.43
C LEU A 50 -3.79 -11.48 -9.16
N ILE A 51 -4.42 -10.32 -9.36
CA ILE A 51 -3.80 -9.02 -9.06
C ILE A 51 -3.51 -8.90 -7.57
N PHE A 52 -4.48 -9.19 -6.71
CA PHE A 52 -4.36 -9.04 -5.26
C PHE A 52 -3.29 -9.97 -4.68
N SER A 53 -3.35 -11.26 -5.03
CA SER A 53 -2.34 -12.24 -4.63
C SER A 53 -0.96 -11.91 -5.23
N GLY A 54 -0.91 -11.42 -6.48
CA GLY A 54 0.31 -10.99 -7.16
C GLY A 54 1.01 -9.84 -6.44
N ILE A 55 0.26 -8.84 -5.94
CA ILE A 55 0.81 -7.74 -5.14
C ILE A 55 1.40 -8.25 -3.82
N ILE A 56 0.68 -9.12 -3.10
CA ILE A 56 1.17 -9.71 -1.84
C ILE A 56 2.46 -10.49 -2.08
N PHE A 57 2.48 -11.30 -3.14
CA PHE A 57 3.66 -12.07 -3.53
C PHE A 57 4.83 -11.17 -3.91
N LEU A 58 4.58 -10.11 -4.69
CA LEU A 58 5.60 -9.13 -5.08
C LEU A 58 6.25 -8.49 -3.85
N ILE A 59 5.44 -8.02 -2.89
CA ILE A 59 5.95 -7.43 -1.64
C ILE A 59 6.81 -8.47 -0.89
N SER A 60 6.27 -9.67 -0.69
CA SER A 60 6.97 -10.72 0.06
C SER A 60 8.29 -11.15 -0.61
N PHE A 61 8.29 -11.27 -1.93
CA PHE A 61 9.47 -11.61 -2.72
C PHE A 61 10.56 -10.54 -2.61
N LEU A 62 10.19 -9.26 -2.78
CA LEU A 62 11.12 -8.14 -2.71
C LEU A 62 11.71 -7.96 -1.31
N GLU A 63 10.92 -8.20 -0.27
CA GLU A 63 11.39 -8.14 1.12
C GLU A 63 12.34 -9.28 1.50
N ASN A 64 12.05 -10.51 1.05
CA ASN A 64 12.92 -11.65 1.26
C ASN A 64 14.27 -11.45 0.55
N LYS A 65 14.25 -10.98 -0.70
CA LYS A 65 15.45 -10.71 -1.50
C LYS A 65 16.38 -9.68 -0.86
N ASN A 66 15.84 -8.67 -0.18
CA ASN A 66 16.64 -7.64 0.47
C ASN A 66 17.15 -8.03 1.87
N SER A 67 16.84 -9.23 2.38
CA SER A 67 17.12 -9.66 3.76
C SER A 67 16.57 -8.71 4.84
N VAL A 68 15.58 -7.87 4.48
CA VAL A 68 14.99 -6.86 5.36
C VAL A 68 14.10 -7.53 6.41
N ASN A 69 13.51 -8.70 6.08
CA ASN A 69 12.62 -9.50 6.93
C ASN A 69 11.61 -8.67 7.76
N THR A 70 11.14 -7.56 7.18
CA THR A 70 10.06 -6.74 7.76
C THR A 70 8.73 -7.48 7.66
N PHE A 71 8.49 -8.18 6.54
CA PHE A 71 7.36 -9.07 6.33
C PHE A 71 7.62 -10.42 6.97
N ARG A 72 6.67 -10.83 7.79
CA ARG A 72 6.58 -12.16 8.38
C ARG A 72 5.30 -12.83 7.90
N ALA A 73 5.16 -14.13 8.13
CA ALA A 73 4.01 -14.89 7.66
C ALA A 73 2.66 -14.31 8.13
N ILE A 74 2.60 -13.71 9.33
CA ILE A 74 1.39 -13.03 9.82
C ILE A 74 0.92 -11.88 8.91
N HIS A 75 1.84 -11.25 8.18
CA HIS A 75 1.50 -10.20 7.22
C HIS A 75 0.78 -10.83 6.02
N LEU A 76 1.15 -12.03 5.56
CA LEU A 76 0.42 -12.74 4.49
C LEU A 76 -1.07 -12.98 4.86
N LEU A 77 -1.39 -13.04 6.15
CA LEU A 77 -2.77 -13.13 6.66
C LEU A 77 -3.42 -11.76 6.84
N SER A 78 -2.67 -10.73 7.22
CA SER A 78 -3.23 -9.40 7.43
C SER A 78 -3.78 -8.78 6.13
N PHE A 79 -3.16 -9.03 4.98
CA PHE A 79 -3.68 -8.53 3.69
C PHE A 79 -5.13 -8.98 3.41
N PRO A 80 -5.43 -10.28 3.33
CA PRO A 80 -6.82 -10.72 3.09
C PRO A 80 -7.77 -10.32 4.21
N LEU A 81 -7.33 -10.29 5.48
CA LEU A 81 -8.18 -9.84 6.58
C LEU A 81 -8.60 -8.36 6.45
N PHE A 82 -7.62 -7.47 6.25
CA PHE A 82 -7.91 -6.04 6.13
C PHE A 82 -8.52 -5.66 4.79
N TYR A 83 -8.47 -6.55 3.80
CA TYR A 83 -9.21 -6.39 2.56
C TYR A 83 -10.72 -6.45 2.78
N LEU A 84 -11.21 -7.23 3.77
CA LEU A 84 -12.64 -7.25 4.15
C LEU A 84 -13.12 -5.90 4.69
N PHE A 85 -12.25 -5.16 5.37
CA PHE A 85 -12.57 -3.84 5.92
C PHE A 85 -12.42 -2.70 4.91
N PHE A 86 -11.87 -2.98 3.74
CA PHE A 86 -11.52 -1.94 2.79
C PHE A 86 -12.78 -1.36 2.12
N PRO A 87 -12.93 -0.02 2.04
CA PRO A 87 -14.01 0.62 1.31
C PRO A 87 -13.72 0.50 -0.18
N HIS A 88 -14.38 -0.45 -0.85
CA HIS A 88 -14.17 -0.69 -2.27
C HIS A 88 -14.97 0.30 -3.11
N GLY A 89 -14.33 0.92 -4.10
CA GLY A 89 -15.03 1.54 -5.22
C GLY A 89 -15.76 0.49 -6.08
N LYS A 90 -16.62 0.97 -6.97
CA LYS A 90 -17.40 0.13 -7.90
C LYS A 90 -16.49 -0.57 -8.91
N GLU A 91 -15.39 0.08 -9.31
CA GLU A 91 -14.52 -0.41 -10.39
C GLU A 91 -13.03 -0.53 -10.05
N LEU A 92 -12.32 -1.36 -10.83
CA LEU A 92 -10.88 -1.56 -10.76
C LEU A 92 -10.17 -0.46 -11.56
N VAL A 93 -9.51 0.45 -10.88
CA VAL A 93 -8.74 1.51 -11.54
C VAL A 93 -7.30 1.03 -11.79
N LEU A 94 -6.97 0.65 -13.03
CA LEU A 94 -5.65 0.13 -13.41
C LEU A 94 -4.50 1.07 -13.02
N SER A 95 -4.70 2.38 -13.13
CA SER A 95 -3.68 3.37 -12.75
C SER A 95 -3.32 3.29 -11.27
N LYS A 96 -4.28 2.95 -10.38
CA LYS A 96 -4.03 2.78 -8.94
C LYS A 96 -3.17 1.55 -8.66
N ILE A 97 -3.36 0.46 -9.39
CA ILE A 97 -2.50 -0.73 -9.28
C ILE A 97 -1.07 -0.38 -9.69
N LEU A 98 -0.90 0.31 -10.82
CA LEU A 98 0.42 0.73 -11.30
C LEU A 98 1.11 1.63 -10.28
N ILE A 99 0.40 2.60 -9.70
CA ILE A 99 0.89 3.44 -8.60
C ILE A 99 1.34 2.58 -7.41
N ALA A 100 0.55 1.61 -6.96
CA ALA A 100 0.94 0.73 -5.86
C ALA A 100 2.21 -0.06 -6.18
N VAL A 101 2.31 -0.61 -7.39
CA VAL A 101 3.51 -1.33 -7.86
C VAL A 101 4.74 -0.42 -7.84
N LEU A 102 4.62 0.82 -8.35
CA LEU A 102 5.72 1.80 -8.31
C LEU A 102 6.15 2.11 -6.87
N ILE A 103 5.23 2.34 -5.94
CA ILE A 103 5.58 2.63 -4.54
C ILE A 103 6.24 1.41 -3.87
N ILE A 104 5.81 0.18 -4.19
CA ILE A 104 6.47 -1.06 -3.73
C ILE A 104 7.92 -1.11 -4.25
N PHE A 105 8.14 -0.77 -5.53
CA PHE A 105 9.51 -0.67 -6.08
C PHE A 105 10.32 0.46 -5.45
N SER A 106 9.70 1.61 -5.13
CA SER A 106 10.36 2.67 -4.36
C SER A 106 10.82 2.16 -2.99
N LYS A 107 9.97 1.42 -2.27
CA LYS A 107 10.35 0.79 -0.98
C LYS A 107 11.55 -0.14 -1.15
N TYR A 108 11.52 -0.95 -2.19
CA TYR A 108 12.59 -1.89 -2.51
C TYR A 108 13.92 -1.16 -2.78
N SER A 109 13.90 -0.11 -3.60
CA SER A 109 15.07 0.73 -3.88
C SER A 109 15.58 1.42 -2.62
N TYR A 110 14.69 2.02 -1.82
CA TYR A 110 15.03 2.69 -0.55
C TYR A 110 15.78 1.76 0.41
N SER A 111 15.28 0.54 0.59
CA SER A 111 15.89 -0.44 1.49
C SER A 111 17.33 -0.81 1.07
N ARG A 112 17.62 -0.84 -0.24
CA ARG A 112 18.94 -1.21 -0.77
C ARG A 112 19.97 -0.10 -0.67
N ILE A 113 19.57 1.16 -0.58
CA ILE A 113 20.49 2.29 -0.35
C ILE A 113 21.35 2.06 0.89
N PHE A 114 20.79 1.42 1.92
CA PHE A 114 21.47 1.20 3.19
C PHE A 114 22.35 -0.05 3.24
N ASN A 115 22.21 -0.95 2.26
CA ASN A 115 22.90 -2.23 2.22
C ASN A 115 23.96 -2.34 1.12
N GLU A 116 23.81 -1.57 0.03
CA GLU A 116 24.66 -1.73 -1.14
C GLU A 116 25.83 -0.76 -1.18
N LYS A 117 26.95 -1.22 -1.76
CA LYS A 117 28.13 -0.37 -2.00
C LYS A 117 27.86 0.76 -2.99
N LYS A 118 26.98 0.53 -3.98
CA LYS A 118 26.56 1.52 -4.99
C LYS A 118 25.23 2.18 -4.59
N SER A 119 25.17 2.73 -3.38
CA SER A 119 23.97 3.34 -2.80
C SER A 119 23.43 4.52 -3.61
N TYR A 120 24.29 5.28 -4.29
CA TYR A 120 23.90 6.39 -5.17
C TYR A 120 23.04 5.93 -6.36
N LEU A 121 23.30 4.76 -6.96
CA LEU A 121 22.46 4.24 -8.04
C LEU A 121 21.05 3.89 -7.53
N ARG A 122 20.94 3.38 -6.30
CA ARG A 122 19.64 3.09 -5.68
C ARG A 122 18.88 4.34 -5.29
N LEU A 123 19.59 5.40 -4.91
CA LEU A 123 19.00 6.71 -4.70
C LEU A 123 18.51 7.32 -6.02
N PHE A 124 19.24 7.12 -7.13
CA PHE A 124 18.77 7.45 -8.47
C PHE A 124 17.49 6.69 -8.82
N ASP A 125 17.50 5.35 -8.70
CA ASP A 125 16.33 4.49 -8.98
C ASP A 125 15.10 4.97 -8.16
N LEU A 126 15.29 5.23 -6.86
CA LEU A 126 14.24 5.73 -5.97
C LEU A 126 13.68 7.07 -6.45
N SER A 127 14.56 8.02 -6.75
CA SER A 127 14.17 9.38 -7.15
C SER A 127 13.47 9.37 -8.50
N PHE A 128 13.94 8.54 -9.43
CA PHE A 128 13.31 8.34 -10.73
C PHE A 128 11.90 7.74 -10.62
N ILE A 129 11.71 6.72 -9.77
CA ILE A 129 10.38 6.14 -9.55
C ILE A 129 9.41 7.17 -8.93
N ILE A 130 9.89 8.01 -8.00
CA ILE A 130 9.06 9.07 -7.41
C ILE A 130 8.71 10.13 -8.46
N VAL A 131 9.64 10.49 -9.34
CA VAL A 131 9.37 11.37 -10.49
C VAL A 131 8.28 10.78 -11.39
N LEU A 132 8.33 9.48 -11.70
CA LEU A 132 7.26 8.81 -12.44
C LEU A 132 5.91 8.88 -11.71
N LEU A 133 5.87 8.73 -10.39
CA LEU A 133 4.65 8.91 -9.59
C LEU A 133 4.11 10.33 -9.70
N ILE A 134 4.97 11.35 -9.68
CA ILE A 134 4.56 12.76 -9.82
C ILE A 134 3.89 13.02 -11.18
N LEU A 135 4.30 12.32 -12.25
CA LEU A 135 3.65 12.42 -13.56
C LEU A 135 2.20 11.95 -13.53
N TYR A 136 1.88 10.94 -12.71
CA TYR A 136 0.49 10.49 -12.53
C TYR A 136 -0.35 11.52 -11.76
N ASN A 137 0.23 12.10 -10.71
CA ASN A 137 -0.44 13.10 -9.90
C ASN A 137 0.58 13.95 -9.13
N LYS A 138 0.49 15.28 -9.26
CA LYS A 138 1.38 16.25 -8.61
C LYS A 138 1.50 16.06 -7.09
N TYR A 139 0.45 15.58 -6.43
CA TYR A 139 0.45 15.38 -4.98
C TYR A 139 1.35 14.21 -4.53
N PHE A 140 1.76 13.32 -5.44
CA PHE A 140 2.83 12.36 -5.14
C PHE A 140 4.20 13.02 -4.88
N SER A 141 4.34 14.32 -5.10
CA SER A 141 5.52 15.08 -4.67
C SER A 141 5.81 14.96 -3.17
N PHE A 142 4.80 14.69 -2.32
CA PHE A 142 5.03 14.38 -0.91
C PHE A 142 5.98 13.19 -0.69
N PHE A 143 6.02 12.22 -1.62
CA PHE A 143 6.96 11.10 -1.54
C PHE A 143 8.43 11.52 -1.72
N LEU A 144 8.73 12.73 -2.21
CA LEU A 144 10.11 13.25 -2.28
C LEU A 144 10.76 13.38 -0.89
N ILE A 145 9.96 13.45 0.19
CA ILE A 145 10.50 13.43 1.55
C ILE A 145 11.34 12.17 1.83
N ILE A 146 11.03 11.05 1.15
CA ILE A 146 11.72 9.77 1.32
C ILE A 146 13.17 9.83 0.82
N PRO A 147 13.48 10.15 -0.45
CA PRO A 147 14.85 10.29 -0.92
C PRO A 147 15.58 11.47 -0.23
N ILE A 148 14.88 12.56 0.10
CA ILE A 148 15.47 13.66 0.89
C ILE A 148 15.94 13.16 2.26
N SER A 149 15.16 12.28 2.91
CA SER A 149 15.54 11.69 4.20
C SER A 149 16.87 10.93 4.17
N VAL A 150 17.22 10.34 3.03
CA VAL A 150 18.49 9.63 2.84
C VAL A 150 19.68 10.60 2.92
N LEU A 151 19.56 11.78 2.32
CA LEU A 151 20.61 12.78 2.27
C LEU A 151 20.91 13.38 3.66
N PHE A 152 20.00 13.26 4.63
CA PHE A 152 20.29 13.69 5.99
C PHE A 152 21.29 12.80 6.73
N TYR A 153 21.53 11.56 6.29
CA TYR A 153 22.56 10.71 6.88
C TYR A 153 23.95 11.12 6.39
N GLN A 154 24.87 11.35 7.33
CA GLN A 154 26.22 11.85 7.04
C GLN A 154 26.99 11.02 6.00
N LYS A 155 26.77 9.70 5.97
CA LYS A 155 27.39 8.78 5.01
C LYS A 155 27.01 9.05 3.55
N TYR A 156 25.85 9.65 3.29
CA TYR A 156 25.28 9.84 1.94
C TYR A 156 25.24 11.33 1.53
N ARG A 157 26.01 12.19 2.21
CA ARG A 157 26.12 13.64 1.94
C ARG A 157 27.23 13.99 0.94
N ASP A 158 27.56 13.08 0.05
CA ASP A 158 28.55 13.27 -1.00
C ASP A 158 27.90 13.69 -2.33
N LEU A 159 28.70 14.35 -3.18
CA LEU A 159 28.24 14.86 -4.48
C LEU A 159 27.60 13.78 -5.35
N LYS A 160 28.06 12.52 -5.29
CA LYS A 160 27.48 11.43 -6.08
C LYS A 160 26.02 11.17 -5.70
N HIS A 161 25.70 11.18 -4.41
CA HIS A 161 24.34 10.97 -3.93
C HIS A 161 23.45 12.20 -4.21
N LEU A 162 23.97 13.41 -4.04
CA LEU A 162 23.27 14.64 -4.42
C LEU A 162 22.91 14.65 -5.92
N VAL A 163 23.88 14.36 -6.78
CA VAL A 163 23.67 14.27 -8.23
C VAL A 163 22.68 13.16 -8.59
N SER A 164 22.79 11.99 -7.93
CA SER A 164 21.86 10.88 -8.17
C SER A 164 20.40 11.21 -7.83
N PHE A 165 20.18 12.07 -6.82
CA PHE A 165 18.86 12.58 -6.46
C PHE A 165 18.38 13.68 -7.42
N LEU A 166 19.28 14.60 -7.80
CA LEU A 166 18.93 15.77 -8.62
C LEU A 166 18.68 15.43 -10.09
N ILE A 167 19.42 14.48 -10.70
CA ILE A 167 19.26 14.17 -12.13
C ILE A 167 17.80 13.79 -12.47
N PRO A 168 17.15 12.84 -11.77
CA PRO A 168 15.76 12.52 -12.05
C PRO A 168 14.82 13.72 -11.88
N LEU A 169 15.05 14.54 -10.85
CA LEU A 169 14.21 15.70 -10.57
C LEU A 169 14.32 16.78 -11.64
N ILE A 170 15.54 17.07 -12.11
CA ILE A 170 15.80 18.01 -13.21
C ILE A 170 15.28 17.46 -14.53
N SER A 171 15.25 16.12 -14.70
CA SER A 171 14.69 15.50 -15.90
C SER A 171 13.16 15.55 -15.96
N LEU A 172 12.47 15.83 -14.85
CA LEU A 172 10.99 15.82 -14.78
C LEU A 172 10.33 16.76 -15.81
N PRO A 173 10.72 18.04 -15.97
CA PRO A 173 10.16 18.91 -17.01
C PRO A 173 10.38 18.38 -18.43
N PHE A 174 11.55 17.78 -18.70
CA PHE A 174 11.86 17.19 -20.00
C PHE A 174 11.00 15.95 -20.27
N ILE A 175 10.83 15.08 -19.27
CA ILE A 175 9.96 13.90 -19.37
C ILE A 175 8.51 14.32 -19.63
N ILE A 176 8.01 15.35 -18.93
CA ILE A 176 6.65 15.89 -19.16
C ILE A 176 6.52 16.39 -20.59
N LYS A 177 7.50 17.16 -21.09
CA LYS A 177 7.47 17.69 -22.46
C LYS A 177 7.47 16.57 -23.51
N ILE A 178 8.34 15.58 -23.37
CA ILE A 178 8.39 14.41 -24.25
C ILE A 178 7.07 13.64 -24.19
N PHE A 179 6.53 13.42 -22.99
CA PHE A 179 5.27 12.69 -22.82
C PHE A 179 4.10 13.42 -23.49
N HIS A 180 4.04 14.75 -23.36
CA HIS A 180 3.06 15.58 -24.03
C HIS A 180 3.19 15.49 -25.57
N GLU A 181 4.40 15.63 -26.10
CA GLU A 181 4.65 15.57 -27.55
C GLU A 181 4.39 14.18 -28.15
N VAL A 182 4.71 13.09 -27.44
CA VAL A 182 4.58 11.72 -27.96
C VAL A 182 3.17 11.16 -27.84
N PHE A 183 2.45 11.42 -26.75
CA PHE A 183 1.14 10.78 -26.49
C PHE A 183 -0.07 11.68 -26.79
N PHE A 184 0.07 13.00 -26.83
CA PHE A 184 -1.07 13.93 -26.81
C PHE A 184 -1.00 15.05 -27.85
N TYR A 185 -0.42 14.80 -29.04
CA TYR A 185 -0.27 15.79 -30.13
C TYR A 185 -1.57 16.54 -30.53
N ASN A 186 -2.76 16.05 -30.14
CA ASN A 186 -4.06 16.67 -30.41
C ASN A 186 -4.91 17.05 -29.17
N TYR A 187 -4.41 16.90 -27.94
CA TYR A 187 -5.14 17.35 -26.75
C TYR A 187 -4.31 18.40 -26.02
N ASN A 188 -4.85 19.62 -25.91
CA ASN A 188 -4.30 20.70 -25.09
C ASN A 188 -4.26 20.25 -23.62
N PHE A 189 -3.21 19.57 -23.22
CA PHE A 189 -2.93 19.26 -21.83
C PHE A 189 -2.09 20.42 -21.26
N PHE A 190 -2.70 21.61 -21.21
CA PHE A 190 -2.24 22.59 -20.24
C PHE A 190 -2.50 21.98 -18.86
N LEU A 191 -1.44 21.90 -18.04
CA LEU A 191 -1.56 21.62 -16.62
C LEU A 191 -2.32 22.78 -16.00
N ASP A 192 -3.65 22.75 -16.07
CA ASP A 192 -4.48 23.63 -15.27
C ASP A 192 -4.22 23.26 -13.81
N PHE A 193 -3.43 24.10 -13.15
CA PHE A 193 -3.14 24.03 -11.73
C PHE A 193 -4.37 24.49 -10.93
N ASN A 194 -5.52 23.83 -11.14
CA ASN A 194 -6.66 24.01 -10.25
C ASN A 194 -6.34 23.29 -8.94
N TYR A 195 -5.96 24.07 -7.94
CA TYR A 195 -5.94 23.65 -6.55
C TYR A 195 -7.38 23.52 -6.06
N LEU A 196 -8.09 22.51 -6.58
CA LEU A 196 -9.31 22.04 -5.93
C LEU A 196 -8.86 21.19 -4.74
N ILE A 197 -8.45 21.88 -3.67
CA ILE A 197 -8.57 21.30 -2.34
C ILE A 197 -10.06 21.22 -2.11
N ASN A 198 -10.66 20.06 -2.39
CA ASN A 198 -12.00 19.80 -1.92
C ASN A 198 -11.90 19.82 -0.40
N THR A 199 -12.36 20.91 0.20
CA THR A 199 -12.67 20.93 1.63
C THR A 199 -13.65 19.80 1.84
N TRP A 200 -13.26 18.82 2.64
CA TRP A 200 -14.10 17.69 3.06
C TRP A 200 -15.53 18.17 3.31
N LYS A 201 -16.42 17.88 2.36
CA LYS A 201 -17.85 17.96 2.61
C LYS A 201 -18.18 16.61 3.22
N ILE A 202 -18.51 16.63 4.51
CA ILE A 202 -19.13 15.48 5.17
C ILE A 202 -20.49 15.32 4.47
N GLU A 203 -20.52 14.52 3.41
CA GLU A 203 -21.78 14.09 2.81
C GLU A 203 -22.53 13.29 3.87
N GLN A 204 -23.84 13.51 3.98
CA GLN A 204 -24.69 12.98 5.05
C GLN A 204 -24.75 11.44 5.08
N ASN A 205 -24.20 10.77 4.06
CA ASN A 205 -24.08 9.33 3.98
C ASN A 205 -22.64 8.90 4.28
N PHE A 206 -22.24 8.99 5.55
CA PHE A 206 -21.07 8.26 6.03
C PHE A 206 -21.33 6.77 5.81
N TYR A 207 -20.71 6.19 4.78
CA TYR A 207 -20.78 4.74 4.59
C TYR A 207 -20.05 4.09 5.75
N TYR A 208 -20.71 3.15 6.43
CA TYR A 208 -20.14 2.50 7.60
C TYR A 208 -18.73 1.90 7.34
N SER A 209 -18.38 1.59 6.08
CA SER A 209 -17.07 1.07 5.69
C SER A 209 -15.94 2.06 5.89
N GLU A 210 -16.20 3.35 5.73
CA GLU A 210 -15.21 4.38 5.99
C GLU A 210 -14.88 4.46 7.48
N ILE A 211 -15.88 4.31 8.35
CA ILE A 211 -15.68 4.31 9.82
C ILE A 211 -14.75 3.16 10.23
N ILE A 212 -15.00 1.94 9.75
CA ILE A 212 -14.17 0.79 10.07
C ILE A 212 -12.78 0.91 9.45
N TRP A 213 -12.69 1.50 8.26
CA TRP A 213 -11.41 1.82 7.66
C TRP A 213 -10.62 2.85 8.49
N PHE A 214 -11.27 3.88 9.03
CA PHE A 214 -10.65 4.82 9.96
C PHE A 214 -10.16 4.15 11.24
N ILE A 215 -10.93 3.22 11.80
CA ILE A 215 -10.49 2.41 12.95
C ILE A 215 -9.23 1.61 12.56
N SER A 216 -9.20 1.02 11.38
CA SER A 216 -8.05 0.27 10.87
C SER A 216 -6.82 1.18 10.67
N ILE A 217 -7.00 2.39 10.14
CA ILE A 217 -5.97 3.42 10.03
C ILE A 217 -5.47 3.79 11.44
N PHE A 218 -6.36 4.02 12.40
CA PHE A 218 -5.98 4.41 13.75
C PHE A 218 -5.16 3.32 14.45
N ILE A 219 -5.57 2.05 14.33
CA ILE A 219 -4.79 0.89 14.81
C ILE A 219 -3.42 0.84 14.14
N SER A 220 -3.35 1.12 12.84
CA SER A 220 -2.08 1.13 12.10
C SER A 220 -1.14 2.23 12.58
N ILE A 221 -1.66 3.42 12.91
CA ILE A 221 -0.87 4.54 13.47
C ILE A 221 -0.34 4.14 14.84
N ILE A 222 -1.19 3.62 15.73
CA ILE A 222 -0.78 3.15 17.06
C ILE A 222 0.32 2.10 16.95
N SER A 223 0.14 1.11 16.09
CA SER A 223 1.13 0.05 15.85
C SER A 223 2.45 0.62 15.34
N SER A 224 2.41 1.61 14.45
CA SER A 224 3.59 2.24 13.88
C SER A 224 4.42 3.01 14.92
N VAL A 225 3.76 3.63 15.90
CA VAL A 225 4.41 4.35 17.00
C VAL A 225 4.94 3.39 18.07
N LEU A 226 4.12 2.43 18.52
CA LEU A 226 4.46 1.54 19.64
C LEU A 226 5.52 0.49 19.31
N PHE A 227 5.55 -0.01 18.06
CA PHE A 227 6.39 -1.14 17.68
C PHE A 227 7.57 -0.76 16.80
N LEU A 228 8.04 0.48 16.91
CA LEU A 228 9.23 0.97 16.23
C LEU A 228 10.42 0.01 16.50
N PRO A 229 11.03 -0.60 15.47
CA PRO A 229 12.16 -1.49 15.65
C PRO A 229 13.39 -0.74 16.17
N ARG A 230 14.29 -1.47 16.85
CA ARG A 230 15.55 -0.88 17.37
C ARG A 230 16.45 -0.46 16.20
N ARG A 231 17.09 0.71 16.32
CA ARG A 231 17.97 1.30 15.29
C ARG A 231 19.16 0.42 14.87
N PHE A 232 19.56 -0.55 15.70
CA PHE A 232 20.65 -1.48 15.40
C PHE A 232 20.32 -2.45 14.24
N GLU A 233 19.03 -2.74 14.02
CA GLU A 233 18.56 -3.51 12.85
C GLU A 233 18.39 -2.57 11.64
N LYS A 234 19.50 -1.97 11.18
CA LYS A 234 19.50 -0.85 10.19
C LYS A 234 18.53 -1.11 9.03
N VAL A 235 18.59 -2.27 8.40
CA VAL A 235 17.77 -2.59 7.21
C VAL A 235 16.28 -2.63 7.53
N ARG A 236 15.92 -3.35 8.60
CA ARG A 236 14.53 -3.52 9.05
C ARG A 236 13.94 -2.20 9.53
N TYR A 237 14.77 -1.39 10.19
CA TYR A 237 14.42 -0.04 10.61
C TYR A 237 14.08 0.85 9.41
N GLN A 238 14.90 0.87 8.36
CA GLN A 238 14.62 1.68 7.17
C GLN A 238 13.37 1.20 6.42
N GLY A 239 13.18 -0.11 6.26
CA GLY A 239 11.95 -0.67 5.69
C GLY A 239 10.69 -0.26 6.47
N PHE A 240 10.78 -0.21 7.80
CA PHE A 240 9.70 0.26 8.69
C PHE A 240 9.44 1.76 8.52
N ILE A 241 10.49 2.59 8.49
CA ILE A 241 10.37 4.04 8.28
C ILE A 241 9.72 4.36 6.93
N PHE A 242 10.08 3.64 5.86
CA PHE A 242 9.42 3.81 4.57
C PHE A 242 7.93 3.52 4.65
N MET A 243 7.53 2.40 5.28
CA MET A 243 6.10 2.07 5.45
C MET A 243 5.39 3.11 6.31
N MET A 244 6.04 3.69 7.33
CA MET A 244 5.47 4.78 8.13
C MET A 244 5.24 6.04 7.29
N LEU A 245 6.26 6.48 6.53
CA LEU A 245 6.13 7.64 5.65
C LEU A 245 5.03 7.41 4.60
N TRP A 246 4.97 6.22 4.01
CA TRP A 246 3.88 5.84 3.11
C TRP A 246 2.52 5.93 3.82
N LEU A 247 2.37 5.39 5.04
CA LEU A 247 1.12 5.51 5.80
C LEU A 247 0.69 6.98 5.95
N TYR A 248 1.57 7.84 6.46
CA TYR A 248 1.23 9.25 6.68
C TYR A 248 0.91 10.00 5.38
N ILE A 249 1.68 9.78 4.31
CA ILE A 249 1.39 10.39 3.02
C ILE A 249 0.04 9.87 2.48
N SER A 250 -0.25 8.58 2.64
CA SER A 250 -1.51 8.01 2.17
C SER A 250 -2.73 8.57 2.92
N ILE A 251 -2.56 8.86 4.21
CA ILE A 251 -3.58 9.52 5.04
C ILE A 251 -3.83 10.93 4.52
N ILE A 252 -2.78 11.75 4.34
CA ILE A 252 -2.89 13.10 3.78
C ILE A 252 -3.58 13.05 2.41
N MET A 253 -3.17 12.12 1.54
CA MET A 253 -3.76 11.96 0.21
C MET A 253 -5.24 11.55 0.25
N GLY A 254 -5.64 10.70 1.21
CA GLY A 254 -7.03 10.28 1.40
C GLY A 254 -7.91 11.39 1.97
N PHE A 255 -7.50 12.01 3.07
CA PHE A 255 -8.27 13.07 3.75
C PHE A 255 -8.52 14.31 2.88
N PHE A 256 -7.61 14.64 1.97
CA PHE A 256 -7.77 15.78 1.07
C PHE A 256 -8.31 15.36 -0.31
N SER A 257 -8.76 14.11 -0.48
CA SER A 257 -9.25 13.54 -1.75
C SER A 257 -8.30 13.83 -2.93
N LEU A 258 -6.99 13.77 -2.68
CA LEU A 258 -5.97 14.20 -3.64
C LEU A 258 -5.75 13.20 -4.76
N GLN A 259 -6.33 12.00 -4.67
CA GLN A 259 -6.27 10.98 -5.71
C GLN A 259 -7.45 11.12 -6.68
N LYS A 260 -7.17 11.14 -7.99
CA LYS A 260 -8.24 11.11 -9.00
C LYS A 260 -8.93 9.74 -9.01
N GLY A 261 -10.26 9.73 -9.04
CA GLY A 261 -11.12 8.55 -9.20
C GLY A 261 -11.46 7.78 -7.91
N GLU A 262 -12.43 6.87 -7.98
CA GLU A 262 -13.01 6.13 -6.85
C GLU A 262 -11.99 5.34 -6.02
N GLY A 263 -12.14 5.33 -4.69
CA GLY A 263 -11.26 4.62 -3.75
C GLY A 263 -10.14 5.49 -3.20
N GLU A 264 -10.51 6.54 -2.46
CA GLU A 264 -9.61 7.55 -1.87
C GLU A 264 -8.55 6.92 -0.96
N TRP A 265 -8.93 5.83 -0.30
CA TRP A 265 -8.10 5.13 0.67
C TRP A 265 -7.15 4.09 0.10
N PHE A 266 -7.15 3.86 -1.22
CA PHE A 266 -6.37 2.77 -1.84
C PHE A 266 -4.88 2.80 -1.48
N LEU A 267 -4.26 3.99 -1.47
CA LEU A 267 -2.85 4.14 -1.09
C LEU A 267 -2.56 3.71 0.35
N SER A 268 -3.54 3.77 1.25
CA SER A 268 -3.38 3.42 2.65
C SER A 268 -3.49 1.91 2.91
N PHE A 269 -4.04 1.15 1.96
CA PHE A 269 -4.31 -0.27 2.16
C PHE A 269 -3.06 -1.09 2.54
N ILE A 270 -1.99 -0.97 1.75
CA ILE A 270 -0.74 -1.72 1.97
C ILE A 270 -0.09 -1.37 3.33
N PRO A 271 0.13 -0.09 3.69
CA PRO A 271 0.70 0.24 4.99
C PRO A 271 -0.23 -0.11 6.16
N VAL A 272 -1.56 0.02 6.02
CA VAL A 272 -2.52 -0.39 7.07
C VAL A 272 -2.45 -1.89 7.31
N ALA A 273 -2.47 -2.72 6.25
CA ALA A 273 -2.33 -4.17 6.36
C ALA A 273 -0.98 -4.56 6.97
N TYR A 274 0.09 -3.84 6.62
CA TYR A 274 1.43 -4.05 7.17
C TYR A 274 1.48 -3.80 8.69
N PHE A 275 1.12 -2.59 9.15
CA PHE A 275 1.18 -2.26 10.57
C PHE A 275 0.18 -3.02 11.42
N SER A 276 -0.99 -3.35 10.87
CA SER A 276 -1.95 -4.19 11.58
C SER A 276 -1.44 -5.64 11.71
N GLY A 277 -0.70 -6.13 10.71
CA GLY A 277 0.04 -7.39 10.79
C GLY A 277 1.04 -7.39 11.95
N ILE A 278 1.82 -6.31 12.12
CA ILE A 278 2.73 -6.12 13.26
C ILE A 278 1.97 -6.15 14.59
N PHE A 279 0.82 -5.48 14.67
CA PHE A 279 -0.01 -5.47 15.87
C PHE A 279 -0.47 -6.89 16.27
N ILE A 280 -1.02 -7.64 15.31
CA ILE A 280 -1.46 -9.03 15.52
C ILE A 280 -0.27 -9.91 15.94
N GLU A 281 0.91 -9.68 15.36
CA GLU A 281 2.11 -10.43 15.68
C GLU A 281 2.56 -10.30 17.13
N LYS A 282 2.41 -9.10 17.70
CA LYS A 282 2.86 -8.77 19.06
C LYS A 282 2.03 -9.44 20.14
N ILE A 283 0.87 -10.02 19.79
CA ILE A 283 0.07 -10.85 20.69
C ILE A 283 0.81 -12.18 20.93
N LYS A 284 1.47 -12.28 22.09
CA LYS A 284 2.32 -13.43 22.47
C LYS A 284 1.52 -14.74 22.61
N LEU A 285 0.34 -14.67 23.22
CA LEU A 285 -0.49 -15.84 23.50
C LEU A 285 -1.22 -16.28 22.24
N THR A 286 -0.91 -17.49 21.76
CA THR A 286 -1.47 -18.05 20.52
C THR A 286 -2.99 -18.19 20.56
N LYS A 287 -3.57 -18.58 21.71
CA LYS A 287 -5.02 -18.62 21.93
C LYS A 287 -5.67 -17.25 21.70
N ILE A 288 -5.16 -16.20 22.36
CA ILE A 288 -5.68 -14.83 22.23
C ILE A 288 -5.52 -14.34 20.79
N ARG A 289 -4.37 -14.59 20.17
CA ARG A 289 -4.11 -14.19 18.78
C ARG A 289 -5.11 -14.85 17.81
N ASN A 290 -5.41 -16.14 17.99
CA ASN A 290 -6.44 -16.81 17.19
C ASN A 290 -7.82 -16.15 17.40
N ILE A 291 -8.21 -15.89 18.66
CA ILE A 291 -9.49 -15.24 18.99
C ILE A 291 -9.59 -13.89 18.28
N VAL A 292 -8.55 -13.06 18.34
CA VAL A 292 -8.51 -11.76 17.64
C VAL A 292 -8.64 -11.92 16.14
N ILE A 293 -7.93 -12.88 15.52
CA ILE A 293 -8.03 -13.14 14.08
C ILE A 293 -9.45 -13.56 13.68
N TYR A 294 -10.08 -14.45 14.45
CA TYR A 294 -11.46 -14.87 14.21
C TYR A 294 -12.44 -13.71 14.37
N LEU A 295 -12.30 -12.91 15.43
CA LEU A 295 -13.13 -11.72 15.64
C LEU A 295 -13.00 -10.73 14.49
N LEU A 296 -11.78 -10.42 14.04
CA LEU A 296 -11.56 -9.55 12.89
C LEU A 296 -12.24 -10.11 11.63
N PHE A 297 -12.11 -11.41 11.37
CA PHE A 297 -12.76 -12.04 10.24
C PHE A 297 -14.29 -11.95 10.31
N PHE A 298 -14.89 -12.32 11.45
CA PHE A 298 -16.35 -12.26 11.64
C PHE A 298 -16.90 -10.84 11.57
N ILE A 299 -16.23 -9.89 12.22
CA ILE A 299 -16.60 -8.47 12.14
C ILE A 299 -16.55 -8.02 10.68
N GLY A 300 -15.49 -8.33 9.94
CA GLY A 300 -15.36 -7.96 8.52
C GLY A 300 -16.47 -8.54 7.65
N VAL A 301 -16.82 -9.81 7.85
CA VAL A 301 -17.90 -10.49 7.10
C VAL A 301 -19.27 -9.88 7.41
N ILE A 302 -19.66 -9.83 8.70
CA ILE A 302 -20.96 -9.28 9.13
C ILE A 302 -21.10 -7.85 8.63
N PHE A 303 -20.04 -7.08 8.79
CA PHE A 303 -20.03 -5.70 8.39
C PHE A 303 -20.26 -5.51 6.88
N LYS A 304 -19.61 -6.31 6.04
CA LYS A 304 -19.79 -6.21 4.59
C LYS A 304 -21.19 -6.62 4.13
N LEU A 305 -21.82 -7.56 4.85
CA LEU A 305 -23.20 -7.96 4.60
C LEU A 305 -24.18 -6.82 4.94
N ILE A 306 -24.00 -6.16 6.08
CA ILE A 306 -24.80 -5.00 6.51
C ILE A 306 -24.62 -3.84 5.52
N GLU A 307 -23.39 -3.52 5.14
CA GLU A 307 -23.10 -2.41 4.22
C GLU A 307 -23.79 -2.57 2.86
N ASN A 308 -23.93 -3.81 2.37
CA ASN A 308 -24.57 -4.10 1.10
C ASN A 308 -26.03 -4.54 1.23
N ASN A 309 -26.67 -4.32 2.40
CA ASN A 309 -28.07 -4.66 2.68
C ASN A 309 -28.44 -6.13 2.38
N ILE A 310 -27.52 -7.06 2.61
CA ILE A 310 -27.78 -8.51 2.43
C ILE A 310 -28.41 -9.10 3.69
N ILE A 311 -28.01 -8.58 4.86
CA ILE A 311 -28.59 -8.85 6.19
C ILE A 311 -28.69 -7.51 6.90
#